data_AF-A0A7X6XD19-F1
#
_entry.id   AF-A0A7X6XD19-F1
#
_cell.length_a   1.000
_cell.length_b   1.000
_cell.length_c   1.000
_cell.angle_alpha   90.00
_cell.angle_beta   90.00
_cell.angle_gamma   90.00
#
_symmetry.space_group_name_H-M   'P 1'
#
loop_
_entity.id
_entity.type
_entity.pdbx_description
1 polymer ?
#
loop_
_entity_poly.entity_id
_entity_poly.type
_entity_poly.pdbx_seq_one_letter_code
_entity_poly.pdbx_strand_id
1 'polypeptide(L)' 'MNRKQKIIRVLYILIGLIVAAAIYFYFTLPPWKAIFLAGSGAILILNLVFAIFFIKRNFKG' A
#
# COMPACT_ATOMS: atom_id res chain seq x y z
N MET A 1 16.47 15.64 2.55
CA MET A 1 15.57 14.54 2.97
C MET A 1 16.41 13.34 3.37
N ASN A 2 16.32 12.87 4.62
CA ASN A 2 17.02 11.66 5.06
C ASN A 2 16.54 10.44 4.26
N ARG A 3 17.42 9.45 4.06
CA ARG A 3 17.09 8.19 3.34
C ARG A 3 15.83 7.53 3.92
N LYS A 4 15.67 7.55 5.24
CA LYS A 4 14.46 7.09 5.96
C LYS A 4 13.18 7.76 5.46
N GLN A 5 13.19 9.09 5.34
CA GLN A 5 12.02 9.84 4.87
C GLN A 5 11.72 9.55 3.39
N LYS A 6 12.75 9.34 2.56
CA LYS A 6 12.57 8.97 1.15
C LYS A 6 11.90 7.60 1.01
N ILE A 7 12.35 6.60 1.78
CA ILE A 7 11.77 5.26 1.78
C ILE A 7 10.31 5.28 2.25
N ILE A 8 10.03 5.95 3.37
CA ILE A 8 8.66 6.07 3.89
C ILE A 8 7.74 6.75 2.85
N ARG A 9 8.23 7.81 2.18
CA ARG A 9 7.46 8.51 1.15
C ARG A 9 7.13 7.61 -0.04
N VAL A 10 8.07 6.77 -0.48
CA VAL A 10 7.84 5.79 -1.56
C VAL A 10 6.80 4.75 -1.14
N LEU A 11 6.85 4.24 0.10
CA LEU A 11 5.82 3.30 0.59
C LEU A 11 4.42 3.94 0.61
N TYR A 12 4.30 5.20 1.02
CA TYR A 12 3.01 5.92 0.96
C TYR A 12 2.50 6.09 -0.47
N ILE A 13 3.38 6.38 -1.42
CA ILE A 13 3.01 6.46 -2.85
C ILE A 13 2.50 5.11 -3.33
N LEU A 14 3.18 4.01 -2.97
CA LEU A 14 2.73 2.66 -3.32
C LEU A 14 1.34 2.35 -2.77
N ILE A 15 1.08 2.68 -1.50
CA ILE A 15 -0.25 2.51 -0.87
C ILE A 15 -1.31 3.28 -1.67
N GLY A 16 -1.06 4.55 -2.01
CA GLY A 16 -1.99 5.35 -2.81
C GLY A 16 -2.28 4.73 -4.18
N LEU A 17 -1.26 4.16 -4.83
CA LEU A 17 -1.38 3.52 -6.13
C LEU A 17 -2.22 2.23 -6.08
N ILE A 18 -2.07 1.44 -5.01
CA ILE A 18 -2.88 0.23 -4.78
C ILE A 18 -4.35 0.60 -4.56
N VAL A 19 -4.62 1.65 -3.78
CA VAL A 19 -6.00 2.12 -3.55
C VAL A 19 -6.63 2.61 -4.84
N ALA A 20 -5.92 3.42 -5.63
CA ALA A 20 -6.41 3.89 -6.92
C ALA A 20 -6.70 2.74 -7.89
N ALA A 21 -5.82 1.74 -7.95
CA ALA A 21 -6.03 0.54 -8.76
C ALA A 21 -7.25 -0.26 -8.28
N ALA A 22 -7.42 -0.43 -6.97
CA ALA A 22 -8.60 -1.13 -6.41
C ALA A 22 -9.91 -0.44 -6.78
N ILE A 23 -9.96 0.90 -6.73
CA ILE A 23 -11.13 1.69 -7.16
C ILE A 23 -11.38 1.49 -8.66
N TYR A 24 -10.34 1.58 -9.50
CA TYR A 24 -10.47 1.37 -10.94
C TYR A 24 -11.02 -0.02 -11.28
N PHE A 25 -10.49 -1.05 -10.62
CA PHE A 25 -10.94 -2.43 -10.81
C PHE A 25 -12.36 -2.68 -10.31
N TYR A 26 -12.81 -1.95 -9.27
CA TYR A 26 -14.20 -2.01 -8.82
C TYR A 26 -15.19 -1.62 -9.92
N PHE A 27 -14.86 -0.63 -10.75
CA PHE A 27 -15.73 -0.18 -11.84
C PHE A 27 -15.57 -0.96 -13.15
N THR A 28 -14.43 -1.63 -13.35
CA THR A 28 -14.11 -2.29 -14.63
C THR A 28 -14.25 -3.80 -14.62
N LEU A 29 -14.13 -4.46 -13.46
CA LEU A 29 -14.20 -5.92 -13.34
C LEU A 29 -15.55 -6.40 -12.79
N PRO A 30 -15.90 -7.68 -13.05
CA PRO A 30 -17.01 -8.34 -12.38
C PRO A 30 -16.84 -8.28 -10.84
N PRO A 31 -17.92 -8.13 -10.07
CA PRO A 31 -17.87 -7.84 -8.64
C PRO A 31 -17.07 -8.88 -7.83
N TRP A 32 -17.13 -10.16 -8.19
CA TRP A 32 -16.34 -11.20 -7.55
C TRP A 32 -14.83 -11.02 -7.71
N LYS A 33 -14.36 -10.62 -8.90
CA LYS A 33 -12.94 -10.34 -9.15
C LYS A 33 -12.53 -9.05 -8.44
N ALA A 34 -13.38 -8.03 -8.46
CA ALA A 34 -13.14 -6.78 -7.74
C ALA A 34 -12.98 -7.00 -6.22
N ILE A 35 -13.84 -7.82 -5.60
CA ILE A 35 -13.77 -8.14 -4.17
C ILE A 35 -12.47 -8.89 -3.85
N PHE A 36 -12.09 -9.88 -4.67
CA PHE A 36 -10.83 -10.61 -4.49
C PHE A 36 -9.61 -9.68 -4.59
N LEU A 37 -9.62 -8.77 -5.55
CA LEU A 37 -8.53 -7.82 -5.79
C LEU A 37 -8.46 -6.74 -4.70
N ALA A 38 -9.61 -6.28 -4.20
CA ALA A 38 -9.70 -5.38 -3.05
C ALA A 38 -9.21 -6.06 -1.77
N GLY A 39 -9.58 -7.32 -1.52
CA GLY A 39 -9.13 -8.08 -0.35
C GLY A 39 -7.62 -8.34 -0.36
N SER A 40 -7.06 -8.76 -1.50
CA SER A 40 -5.61 -8.92 -1.66
C SER A 40 -4.87 -7.59 -1.58
N GLY A 41 -5.40 -6.52 -2.17
CA GLY A 41 -4.89 -5.16 -2.04
C GLY A 41 -4.89 -4.67 -0.59
N ALA A 42 -5.93 -4.95 0.19
CA ALA A 42 -6.00 -4.59 1.61
C ALA A 42 -4.92 -5.30 2.44
N ILE A 43 -4.67 -6.59 2.20
CA ILE A 43 -3.58 -7.34 2.85
C ILE A 43 -2.22 -6.72 2.48
N LEU A 44 -2.03 -6.34 1.21
CA LEU A 44 -0.80 -5.71 0.75
C LEU A 44 -0.57 -4.34 1.42
N ILE A 45 -1.63 -3.52 1.54
CA ILE A 45 -1.58 -2.22 2.24
C ILE A 45 -1.22 -2.44 3.71
N LEU A 46 -1.84 -3.41 4.38
CA LEU A 46 -1.57 -3.72 5.79
C LEU A 46 -0.09 -4.10 5.99
N ASN A 47 0.48 -4.90 5.08
CA ASN A 47 1.90 -5.25 5.09
C ASN A 47 2.79 -4.01 4.90
N LEU A 48 2.46 -3.12 3.96
CA LEU A 48 3.19 -1.86 3.75
C LEU A 48 3.11 -0.94 4.98
N VAL A 49 1.98 -0.89 5.67
CA VAL A 49 1.83 -0.13 6.93
C VAL A 49 2.73 -0.71 8.03
N PHE A 50 2.76 -2.05 8.18
CA PHE A 50 3.70 -2.68 9.11
C PHE A 50 5.14 -2.39 8.75
N ALA A 51 5.52 -2.45 7.46
CA ALA A 51 6.85 -2.09 7.01
C ALA A 51 7.21 -0.65 7.38
N ILE A 52 6.31 0.32 7.17
CA ILE A 52 6.50 1.71 7.62
C ILE A 52 6.69 1.78 9.14
N PHE A 53 5.89 1.05 9.92
CA PHE A 53 5.99 1.02 11.38
C PHE A 53 7.35 0.49 11.84
N PHE A 54 7.80 -0.64 11.30
CA PHE A 54 9.10 -1.22 11.61
C PHE A 54 10.25 -0.31 11.19
N ILE A 55 10.17 0.34 10.02
CA ILE A 55 11.17 1.32 9.57
C ILE A 55 11.16 2.55 10.49
N LYS A 56 10.00 3.07 10.89
CA LYS A 56 9.94 4.22 11.82
C LYS A 56 10.58 3.88 13.16
N ARG A 57 10.29 2.69 13.71
CA ARG A 57 10.74 2.23 15.03
C ARG A 57 12.20 1.76 15.07
N ASN A 58 12.68 1.07 14.05
CA ASN A 58 13.98 0.38 14.08
C ASN A 58 15.04 0.98 13.16
N PHE A 59 14.66 1.80 12.17
CA PHE A 59 15.62 2.42 11.27
C PHE A 59 16.32 3.58 12.01
N LYS A 60 17.48 3.26 12.60
CA LYS A 60 18.49 4.18 13.12
C LYS A 60 19.29 4.69 11.91
N GLY A 61 18.87 5.80 11.33
CA GLY A 61 19.54 6.44 10.19
C GLY A 61 19.12 7.88 10.02
#